data_AF-E6V8W5-F1
#
_entry.id   AF-E6V8W5-F1
#
_cell.length_a   1.000
_cell.length_b   1.000
_cell.length_c   1.000
_cell.angle_alpha   90.00
_cell.angle_beta   90.00
_cell.angle_gamma   90.00
#
_symmetry.space_group_name_H-M   'P 1'
#
loop_
_entity.id
_entity.type
_entity.pdbx_description
1 polymer ?
#
loop_
_entity_poly.entity_id
_entity_poly.type
_entity_poly.pdbx_seq_one_letter_code
_entity_poly.pdbx_strand_id
1 'polypeptide(L)'
;MSDLSTITPSEVATQPQTIAQAALALFAPLETEVKTLAERYRDVAFDMSTPKGYKAAKDARLELRESGRFALQRLRDKTKDQLNDCKKVVDGEATRLIELVEPVETVVDDQIKAHEKKLADEKAERDRIEAERKQKHLDAIATIEGYVAKAEGLPIDRIEAGLAYVRDIDVSAEVFADFAVRAAAQKDATIRVLEKLISEARERAAAEALRLENERLQAQLDELKRQQPAAAPAAEETAAPVAQDEEHRQEAEQARPRPTLTSYSVRRAVHAPVAAPAPIQQALPVAPAANEAADHGTPALRIGVIAERLGFALTAEQLRGLGIGPASRERGATLYHEHQFPQICDALARRAAEAKAAHAQPLAA
;
A
#
# COMPACT_ATOMS: atom_id res chain seq x y z
N MET A 1 40.11 30.04 -18.88
CA MET A 1 40.81 28.98 -18.11
C MET A 1 39.78 27.91 -17.82
N SER A 2 39.59 26.89 -18.67
CA SER A 2 40.29 26.59 -19.92
C SER A 2 39.33 25.85 -20.87
N ASP A 3 39.52 26.03 -22.17
CA ASP A 3 38.76 25.35 -23.21
C ASP A 3 38.99 23.84 -23.16
N LEU A 4 37.89 23.07 -23.18
CA LEU A 4 37.92 21.64 -23.49
C LEU A 4 37.26 21.42 -24.86
N SER A 5 38.08 21.58 -25.89
CA SER A 5 37.74 21.23 -27.26
C SER A 5 37.75 19.70 -27.40
N THR A 6 36.59 19.07 -27.26
CA THR A 6 36.47 17.62 -27.41
C THR A 6 36.45 17.24 -28.89
N ILE A 7 37.58 16.71 -29.35
CA ILE A 7 37.78 16.18 -30.70
C ILE A 7 36.83 15.01 -30.95
N THR A 8 36.06 15.05 -32.04
CA THR A 8 35.32 13.89 -32.54
C THR A 8 36.25 12.95 -33.31
N PRO A 9 36.43 11.68 -32.89
CA PRO A 9 37.05 10.68 -33.76
C PRO A 9 36.02 10.25 -34.82
N SER A 10 36.35 10.47 -36.09
CA SER A 10 35.59 9.92 -37.21
C SER A 10 35.89 8.43 -37.31
N GLU A 11 35.02 7.60 -36.72
CA GLU A 11 35.21 6.15 -36.67
C GLU A 11 34.82 5.51 -38.02
N VAL A 12 35.82 5.31 -38.88
CA VAL A 12 35.66 4.48 -40.09
C VAL A 12 35.51 3.04 -39.64
N ALA A 13 34.27 2.56 -39.59
CA ALA A 13 33.89 1.20 -39.19
C ALA A 13 34.37 0.11 -40.16
N THR A 14 35.69 -0.10 -40.21
CA THR A 14 36.28 -1.35 -40.69
C THR A 14 36.04 -2.37 -39.59
N GLN A 15 35.23 -3.42 -39.82
CA GLN A 15 35.00 -4.43 -38.79
C GLN A 15 36.35 -5.02 -38.33
N PRO A 16 36.61 -5.09 -37.02
CA PRO A 16 37.88 -5.60 -36.52
C PRO A 16 38.00 -7.08 -36.90
N GLN A 17 39.07 -7.42 -37.63
CA GLN A 17 39.41 -8.82 -37.89
C GLN A 17 39.55 -9.54 -36.55
N THR A 18 38.74 -10.58 -36.33
CA THR A 18 38.84 -11.35 -35.09
C THR A 18 40.18 -12.08 -35.03
N ILE A 19 40.66 -12.38 -33.83
CA ILE A 19 41.91 -13.16 -33.65
C ILE A 19 41.82 -14.50 -34.41
N ALA A 20 40.63 -15.10 -34.48
CA ALA A 20 40.39 -16.30 -35.29
C ALA A 20 40.51 -16.06 -36.80
N GLN A 21 39.98 -14.94 -37.32
CA GLN A 21 40.13 -14.57 -38.74
C GLN A 21 41.60 -14.29 -39.10
N ALA A 22 42.33 -13.58 -38.23
CA ALA A 22 43.77 -13.34 -38.41
C ALA A 22 44.58 -14.66 -38.40
N ALA A 23 44.26 -15.58 -37.48
CA ALA A 23 44.89 -16.90 -37.42
C ALA A 23 44.59 -17.77 -38.65
N LEU A 24 43.36 -17.72 -39.18
CA LEU A 24 42.97 -18.43 -40.40
C LEU A 24 43.63 -17.85 -41.66
N ALA A 25 43.82 -16.52 -41.74
CA ALA A 25 44.47 -15.86 -42.87
C ALA A 25 45.91 -16.37 -43.11
N LEU A 26 46.61 -16.83 -42.06
CA LEU A 26 47.94 -17.44 -42.17
C LEU A 26 47.97 -18.71 -43.03
N PHE A 27 46.85 -19.42 -43.16
CA PHE A 27 46.76 -20.67 -43.94
C PHE A 27 46.49 -20.43 -45.43
N ALA A 28 45.96 -19.27 -45.83
CA ALA A 28 45.48 -19.04 -47.20
C ALA A 28 46.55 -19.21 -48.31
N PRO A 29 47.84 -18.82 -48.13
CA PRO A 29 48.88 -19.08 -49.12
C PRO A 29 49.13 -20.60 -49.27
N LEU A 30 49.30 -21.28 -48.14
CA LEU A 30 49.59 -22.73 -48.10
C LEU A 30 48.39 -23.57 -48.59
N GLU A 31 47.16 -23.12 -48.36
CA GLU A 31 45.96 -23.76 -48.91
C GLU A 31 46.01 -23.83 -50.46
N THR A 32 46.47 -22.75 -51.10
CA THR A 32 46.61 -22.68 -52.56
C THR A 32 47.73 -23.60 -53.05
N GLU A 33 48.88 -23.59 -52.39
CA GLU A 33 50.00 -24.48 -52.71
C GLU A 33 49.63 -25.97 -52.56
N VAL A 34 48.96 -26.33 -51.46
CA VAL A 34 48.54 -27.71 -51.18
C VAL A 34 47.45 -28.18 -52.15
N LYS A 35 46.52 -27.30 -52.56
CA LYS A 35 45.53 -27.62 -53.61
C LYS A 35 46.23 -27.95 -54.93
N THR A 36 47.15 -27.10 -55.39
CA THR A 36 47.94 -27.33 -56.61
C THR A 36 48.77 -28.61 -56.53
N LEU A 37 49.38 -28.88 -55.37
CA LEU A 37 50.16 -30.10 -55.14
C LEU A 37 49.29 -31.37 -55.15
N ALA A 38 48.09 -31.31 -54.57
CA ALA A 38 47.14 -32.41 -54.58
C ALA A 38 46.58 -32.67 -56.00
N GLU A 39 46.30 -31.62 -56.77
CA GLU A 39 45.87 -31.73 -58.16
C GLU A 39 46.94 -32.40 -59.03
N ARG A 40 48.21 -31.95 -58.91
CA ARG A 40 49.36 -32.51 -59.66
C ARG A 40 49.48 -34.02 -59.54
N TYR A 41 49.13 -34.59 -58.38
CA TYR A 41 49.29 -36.01 -58.07
C TYR A 41 47.99 -36.81 -58.04
N ARG A 42 46.83 -36.23 -58.34
CA ARG A 42 45.53 -36.91 -58.20
C ARG A 42 45.43 -38.20 -59.03
N ASP A 43 45.78 -38.12 -60.31
CA ASP A 43 45.59 -39.19 -61.30
C ASP A 43 46.90 -39.77 -61.84
N VAL A 44 48.00 -39.62 -61.09
CA VAL A 44 49.33 -40.08 -61.51
C VAL A 44 49.54 -41.56 -61.19
N ALA A 45 49.43 -42.41 -62.21
CA ALA A 45 49.79 -43.82 -62.14
C ALA A 45 51.31 -44.00 -62.26
N PHE A 46 51.96 -44.42 -61.18
CA PHE A 46 53.39 -44.77 -61.17
C PHE A 46 53.61 -46.24 -61.55
N ASP A 47 54.50 -46.51 -62.50
CA ASP A 47 54.92 -47.88 -62.83
C ASP A 47 55.81 -48.46 -61.72
N MET A 48 55.25 -49.37 -60.94
CA MET A 48 55.94 -50.02 -59.82
C MET A 48 56.83 -51.20 -60.27
N SER A 49 56.80 -51.59 -61.55
CA SER A 49 57.63 -52.69 -62.07
C SER A 49 59.06 -52.24 -62.41
N THR A 50 59.28 -50.94 -62.66
CA THR A 50 60.61 -50.39 -62.95
C THR A 50 61.22 -49.64 -61.75
N PRO A 51 62.56 -49.71 -61.55
CA PRO A 51 63.24 -48.92 -60.52
C PRO A 51 63.02 -47.40 -60.65
N LYS A 52 62.79 -46.91 -61.88
CA LYS A 52 62.53 -45.49 -62.16
C LYS A 52 61.15 -45.06 -61.64
N GLY A 53 60.09 -45.81 -61.92
CA GLY A 53 58.75 -45.48 -61.44
C GLY A 53 58.61 -45.66 -59.93
N TYR A 54 59.25 -46.68 -59.34
CA TYR A 54 59.34 -46.81 -57.88
C TYR A 54 60.03 -45.61 -57.21
N LYS A 55 61.12 -45.09 -57.79
CA LYS A 55 61.76 -43.85 -57.30
C LYS A 55 60.80 -42.66 -57.42
N ALA A 56 60.18 -42.45 -58.57
CA ALA A 56 59.23 -41.35 -58.77
C ALA A 56 58.06 -41.37 -57.77
N ALA A 57 57.53 -42.56 -57.44
CA ALA A 57 56.49 -42.72 -56.42
C ALA A 57 56.98 -42.36 -55.00
N LYS A 58 58.24 -42.66 -54.66
CA LYS A 58 58.84 -42.26 -53.38
C LYS A 58 59.06 -40.75 -53.30
N ASP A 59 59.53 -40.14 -54.38
CA ASP A 59 59.81 -38.71 -54.45
C ASP A 59 58.48 -37.91 -54.38
N ALA A 60 57.44 -38.34 -55.10
CA ALA A 60 56.08 -37.77 -55.02
C ALA A 60 55.47 -37.90 -53.61
N ARG A 61 55.62 -39.08 -52.97
CA ARG A 61 55.19 -39.29 -51.57
C ARG A 61 55.95 -38.39 -50.59
N LEU A 62 57.20 -38.06 -50.86
CA LEU A 62 57.99 -37.15 -50.03
C LEU A 62 57.48 -35.70 -50.18
N GLU A 63 57.25 -35.24 -51.42
CA GLU A 63 56.70 -33.88 -51.67
C GLU A 63 55.30 -33.70 -51.04
N LEU A 64 54.39 -34.65 -51.26
CA LEU A 64 53.04 -34.66 -50.65
C LEU A 64 53.08 -34.65 -49.11
N ARG A 65 54.15 -35.17 -48.51
CA ARG A 65 54.34 -35.15 -47.05
C ARG A 65 54.94 -33.83 -46.58
N GLU A 66 56.08 -33.42 -47.11
CA GLU A 66 56.79 -32.24 -46.61
C GLU A 66 56.10 -30.92 -46.98
N SER A 67 55.79 -30.73 -48.26
CA SER A 67 55.14 -29.53 -48.79
C SER A 67 53.62 -29.55 -48.55
N GLY A 68 53.04 -30.74 -48.42
CA GLY A 68 51.63 -30.95 -48.09
C GLY A 68 51.36 -31.03 -46.59
N ARG A 69 51.17 -32.26 -46.10
CA ARG A 69 50.67 -32.54 -44.75
C ARG A 69 51.52 -31.91 -43.63
N PHE A 70 52.84 -32.04 -43.70
CA PHE A 70 53.73 -31.61 -42.63
C PHE A 70 53.91 -30.09 -42.59
N ALA A 71 53.87 -29.39 -43.73
CA ALA A 71 53.78 -27.94 -43.76
C ALA A 71 52.54 -27.44 -43.00
N LEU A 72 51.36 -28.00 -43.29
CA LEU A 72 50.11 -27.66 -42.60
C LEU A 72 50.14 -27.97 -41.09
N GLN A 73 50.73 -29.11 -40.70
CA GLN A 73 50.88 -29.46 -39.28
C GLN A 73 51.83 -28.50 -38.54
N ARG A 74 52.99 -28.18 -39.14
CA ARG A 74 53.95 -27.22 -38.58
C ARG A 74 53.33 -25.81 -38.42
N LEU A 75 52.57 -25.36 -39.41
CA LEU A 75 51.86 -24.07 -39.34
C LEU A 75 50.77 -24.09 -38.25
N ARG A 76 49.94 -25.13 -38.20
CA ARG A 76 48.92 -25.32 -37.15
C ARG A 76 49.50 -25.25 -35.75
N ASP A 77 50.59 -25.99 -35.49
CA ASP A 77 51.17 -26.06 -34.16
C ASP A 77 51.77 -24.71 -33.75
N LYS A 78 52.51 -24.05 -34.66
CA LYS A 78 53.02 -22.69 -34.44
C LYS A 78 51.91 -21.67 -34.16
N THR A 79 50.84 -21.66 -34.97
CA THR A 79 49.71 -20.73 -34.77
C THR A 79 48.99 -21.02 -33.46
N LYS A 80 48.85 -22.29 -33.06
CA LYS A 80 48.27 -22.66 -31.76
C LYS A 80 49.11 -22.13 -30.60
N ASP A 81 50.43 -22.26 -30.67
CA ASP A 81 51.32 -21.78 -29.61
C ASP A 81 51.24 -20.25 -29.47
N GLN A 82 51.24 -19.52 -30.59
CA GLN A 82 51.02 -18.06 -30.61
C GLN A 82 49.67 -17.67 -29.99
N LEU A 83 48.59 -18.38 -30.29
CA LEU A 83 47.27 -18.12 -29.70
C LEU A 83 47.24 -18.38 -28.18
N ASN A 84 47.92 -19.44 -27.72
CA ASN A 84 48.04 -19.72 -26.29
C ASN A 84 48.84 -18.63 -25.56
N ASP A 85 49.87 -18.06 -26.19
CA ASP A 85 50.65 -16.97 -25.60
C ASP A 85 49.88 -15.66 -25.61
N CYS A 86 49.15 -15.33 -26.69
CA CYS A 86 48.22 -14.21 -26.72
C CYS A 86 47.17 -14.31 -25.59
N LYS A 87 46.61 -15.51 -25.34
CA LYS A 87 45.69 -15.73 -24.22
C LYS A 87 46.34 -15.35 -22.88
N LYS A 88 47.53 -15.88 -22.58
CA LYS A 88 48.25 -15.59 -21.32
C LYS A 88 48.54 -14.11 -21.13
N VAL A 89 48.92 -13.40 -22.19
CA VAL A 89 49.19 -11.95 -22.16
C VAL A 89 47.93 -11.17 -21.85
N VAL A 90 46.80 -11.50 -22.50
CA VAL A 90 45.50 -10.85 -22.23
C VAL A 90 45.01 -11.14 -20.82
N ASP A 91 45.08 -12.40 -20.37
CA ASP A 91 44.70 -12.79 -18.99
C ASP A 91 45.54 -12.01 -17.97
N GLY A 92 46.86 -11.93 -18.16
CA GLY A 92 47.79 -11.27 -17.23
C GLY A 92 47.60 -9.76 -17.16
N GLU A 93 47.36 -9.08 -18.28
CA GLU A 93 47.08 -7.63 -18.27
C GLU A 93 45.70 -7.34 -17.66
N ALA A 94 44.71 -8.21 -17.89
CA ALA A 94 43.40 -8.09 -17.22
C ALA A 94 43.55 -8.22 -15.70
N THR A 95 44.27 -9.23 -15.20
CA THR A 95 44.58 -9.37 -13.77
C THR A 95 45.29 -8.13 -13.22
N ARG A 96 46.35 -7.64 -13.90
CA ARG A 96 47.09 -6.44 -13.49
C ARG A 96 46.20 -5.20 -13.37
N LEU A 97 45.27 -5.00 -14.30
CA LEU A 97 44.36 -3.86 -14.29
C LEU A 97 43.26 -4.00 -13.22
N ILE A 98 42.79 -5.22 -12.94
CA ILE A 98 41.86 -5.49 -11.83
C ILE A 98 42.54 -5.20 -10.49
N GLU A 99 43.75 -5.75 -10.25
CA GLU A 99 44.55 -5.54 -9.03
C GLU A 99 44.87 -4.05 -8.76
N LEU A 100 44.87 -3.21 -9.80
CA LEU A 100 45.06 -1.76 -9.67
C LEU A 100 43.79 -1.02 -9.21
N VAL A 101 42.61 -1.51 -9.59
CA VAL A 101 41.32 -0.84 -9.36
C VAL A 101 40.62 -1.37 -8.09
N GLU A 102 40.68 -2.68 -7.84
CA GLU A 102 40.01 -3.36 -6.72
C GLU A 102 40.28 -2.72 -5.33
N PRO A 103 41.53 -2.30 -4.98
CA PRO A 103 41.78 -1.65 -3.70
C PRO A 103 41.11 -0.27 -3.58
N VAL A 104 40.97 0.46 -4.69
CA VAL A 104 40.32 1.77 -4.72
C VAL A 104 38.81 1.62 -4.62
N GLU A 105 38.24 0.64 -5.33
CA GLU A 105 36.82 0.28 -5.24
C GLU A 105 36.45 -0.13 -3.81
N THR A 106 37.25 -0.99 -3.17
CA THR A 106 37.06 -1.44 -1.78
C THR A 106 37.02 -0.26 -0.81
N VAL A 107 37.93 0.70 -0.95
CA VAL A 107 37.97 1.91 -0.09
C VAL A 107 36.75 2.80 -0.28
N VAL A 108 36.17 2.86 -1.49
CA VAL A 108 34.92 3.61 -1.76
C VAL A 108 33.71 2.88 -1.18
N ASP A 109 33.62 1.57 -1.35
CA ASP A 109 32.56 0.72 -0.79
C ASP A 109 32.54 0.77 0.75
N ASP A 110 33.70 0.69 1.40
CA ASP A 110 33.82 0.86 2.86
C ASP A 110 33.37 2.26 3.33
N GLN A 111 33.66 3.32 2.57
CA GLN A 111 33.19 4.68 2.88
C GLN A 111 31.66 4.80 2.75
N ILE A 112 31.07 4.20 1.71
CA ILE A 112 29.61 4.17 1.51
C ILE A 112 28.95 3.44 2.69
N LYS A 113 29.38 2.22 3.00
CA LYS A 113 28.87 1.43 4.13
C LYS A 113 28.97 2.17 5.47
N ALA A 114 30.10 2.84 5.72
CA ALA A 114 30.29 3.63 6.93
C ALA A 114 29.36 4.85 7.01
N HIS A 115 29.03 5.48 5.88
CA HIS A 115 28.09 6.60 5.82
C HIS A 115 26.63 6.13 5.95
N GLU A 116 26.24 5.08 5.23
CA GLU A 116 24.90 4.47 5.33
C GLU A 116 24.59 4.02 6.76
N LYS A 117 25.56 3.40 7.44
CA LYS A 117 25.42 3.04 8.85
C LYS A 117 25.14 4.25 9.73
N LYS A 118 25.91 5.34 9.60
CA LYS A 118 25.68 6.58 10.38
C LYS A 118 24.28 7.14 10.15
N LEU A 119 23.83 7.19 8.90
CA LEU A 119 22.50 7.68 8.55
C LEU A 119 21.38 6.78 9.12
N ALA A 120 21.60 5.47 9.15
CA ALA A 120 20.68 4.50 9.78
C ALA A 120 20.63 4.66 11.30
N ASP A 121 21.79 4.78 11.97
CA ASP A 121 21.91 4.98 13.42
C ASP A 121 21.26 6.33 13.84
N GLU A 122 21.52 7.41 13.11
CA GLU A 122 20.89 8.73 13.31
C GLU A 122 19.37 8.68 13.11
N LYS A 123 18.90 7.98 12.08
CA LYS A 123 17.46 7.81 11.85
C LYS A 123 16.82 7.01 12.99
N ALA A 124 17.44 5.93 13.44
CA ALA A 124 16.94 5.11 14.53
C ALA A 124 16.82 5.90 15.84
N GLU A 125 17.80 6.72 16.18
CA GLU A 125 17.73 7.56 17.39
C GLU A 125 16.71 8.69 17.25
N ARG A 126 16.58 9.34 16.08
CA ARG A 126 15.49 10.33 15.84
C ARG A 126 14.11 9.68 15.96
N ASP A 127 13.90 8.54 15.33
CA ASP A 127 12.64 7.80 15.37
C ASP A 127 12.30 7.37 16.81
N ARG A 128 13.31 6.96 17.59
CA ARG A 128 13.17 6.63 19.02
C ARG A 128 12.80 7.85 19.86
N ILE A 129 13.48 8.99 19.70
CA ILE A 129 13.18 10.23 20.41
C ILE A 129 11.76 10.71 20.07
N GLU A 130 11.35 10.63 18.81
CA GLU A 130 10.01 11.01 18.38
C GLU A 130 8.95 10.03 18.93
N ALA A 131 9.23 8.72 18.95
CA ALA A 131 8.36 7.72 19.56
C ALA A 131 8.21 7.95 21.07
N GLU A 132 9.29 8.25 21.79
CA GLU A 132 9.25 8.57 23.23
C GLU A 132 8.46 9.86 23.49
N ARG A 133 8.63 10.91 22.66
CA ARG A 133 7.82 12.14 22.71
C ARG A 133 6.34 11.83 22.53
N LYS A 134 5.99 11.07 21.49
CA LYS A 134 4.60 10.65 21.20
C LYS A 134 4.03 9.84 22.36
N GLN A 135 4.80 8.91 22.90
CA GLN A 135 4.35 8.05 24.00
C GLN A 135 4.06 8.85 25.28
N LYS A 136 4.93 9.81 25.66
CA LYS A 136 4.68 10.70 26.80
C LYS A 136 3.34 11.45 26.70
N HIS A 137 2.99 11.95 25.51
CA HIS A 137 1.69 12.59 25.29
C HIS A 137 0.53 11.57 25.35
N LEU A 138 0.70 10.36 24.82
CA LEU A 138 -0.32 9.29 24.90
C LEU A 138 -0.56 8.83 26.34
N ASP A 139 0.50 8.63 27.14
CA ASP A 139 0.41 8.23 28.55
C ASP A 139 -0.26 9.32 29.41
N ALA A 140 0.00 10.59 29.12
CA ALA A 140 -0.67 11.71 29.76
C ALA A 140 -2.18 11.76 29.41
N ILE A 141 -2.57 11.48 28.15
CA ILE A 141 -3.98 11.37 27.74
C ILE A 141 -4.65 10.17 28.44
N ALA A 142 -3.99 9.01 28.51
CA ALA A 142 -4.48 7.84 29.23
C ALA A 142 -4.62 8.12 30.75
N THR A 143 -3.76 8.97 31.31
CA THR A 143 -3.86 9.43 32.70
C THR A 143 -5.10 10.29 32.93
N ILE A 144 -5.47 11.16 31.96
CA ILE A 144 -6.73 11.93 31.98
C ILE A 144 -7.95 10.99 31.96
N GLU A 145 -7.95 9.98 31.10
CA GLU A 145 -8.99 8.96 31.03
C GLU A 145 -9.14 8.18 32.35
N GLY A 146 -8.01 7.80 32.96
CA GLY A 146 -7.96 7.05 34.21
C GLY A 146 -8.57 7.75 35.44
N TYR A 147 -8.90 9.05 35.38
CA TYR A 147 -9.64 9.72 36.46
C TYR A 147 -11.08 9.21 36.60
N VAL A 148 -11.70 8.68 35.54
CA VAL A 148 -13.03 8.08 35.61
C VAL A 148 -13.01 6.86 36.55
N ALA A 149 -12.11 5.91 36.29
CA ALA A 149 -11.97 4.70 37.12
C ALA A 149 -11.57 5.02 38.56
N LYS A 150 -10.76 6.07 38.78
CA LYS A 150 -10.40 6.54 40.13
C LYS A 150 -11.57 7.15 40.92
N ALA A 151 -12.64 7.60 40.25
CA ALA A 151 -13.81 8.18 40.90
C ALA A 151 -14.81 7.14 41.42
N GLU A 152 -14.72 5.89 40.95
CA GLU A 152 -15.63 4.81 41.36
C GLU A 152 -15.53 4.54 42.87
N GLY A 153 -16.69 4.55 43.54
CA GLY A 153 -16.78 4.29 44.99
C GLY A 153 -16.29 5.41 45.91
N LEU A 154 -15.81 6.54 45.38
CA LEU A 154 -15.38 7.67 46.20
C LEU A 154 -16.56 8.54 46.71
N PRO A 155 -16.41 9.23 47.86
CA PRO A 155 -17.37 10.24 48.31
C PRO A 155 -17.48 11.41 47.32
N ILE A 156 -18.65 12.04 47.25
CA ILE A 156 -18.98 13.11 46.28
C ILE A 156 -17.92 14.23 46.31
N ASP A 157 -17.57 14.75 47.50
CA ASP A 157 -16.59 15.82 47.69
C ASP A 157 -15.20 15.48 47.07
N ARG A 158 -14.83 14.20 47.03
CA ARG A 158 -13.58 13.73 46.41
C ARG A 158 -13.69 13.65 44.89
N ILE A 159 -14.86 13.28 44.36
CA ILE A 159 -15.13 13.30 42.92
C ILE A 159 -15.18 14.76 42.42
N GLU A 160 -15.77 15.67 43.18
CA GLU A 160 -15.78 17.11 42.88
C GLU A 160 -14.37 17.73 42.86
N ALA A 161 -13.53 17.39 43.84
CA ALA A 161 -12.12 17.79 43.84
C ALA A 161 -11.34 17.20 42.63
N GLY A 162 -11.63 15.95 42.26
CA GLY A 162 -11.07 15.32 41.06
C GLY A 162 -11.50 15.99 39.76
N LEU A 163 -12.78 16.35 39.64
CA LEU A 163 -13.32 17.12 38.51
C LEU A 163 -12.68 18.50 38.40
N ALA A 164 -12.49 19.20 39.52
CA ALA A 164 -11.80 20.49 39.54
C ALA A 164 -10.35 20.35 39.05
N TYR A 165 -9.63 19.32 39.48
CA TYR A 165 -8.28 19.02 38.99
C TYR A 165 -8.26 18.74 37.48
N VAL A 166 -9.14 17.86 36.97
CA VAL A 166 -9.21 17.52 35.53
C VAL A 166 -9.55 18.75 34.68
N ARG A 167 -10.40 19.67 35.17
CA ARG A 167 -10.71 20.94 34.51
C ARG A 167 -9.49 21.87 34.40
N ASP A 168 -8.55 21.80 35.33
CA ASP A 168 -7.35 22.65 35.37
C ASP A 168 -6.18 22.10 34.52
N ILE A 169 -6.20 20.81 34.14
CA ILE A 169 -5.15 20.20 33.29
C ILE A 169 -5.02 20.98 31.97
N ASP A 170 -3.85 21.58 31.72
CA ASP A 170 -3.59 22.20 30.42
C ASP A 170 -3.45 21.14 29.33
N VAL A 171 -4.23 21.33 28.26
CA VAL A 171 -4.30 20.48 27.07
C VAL A 171 -3.99 21.27 25.79
N SER A 172 -3.37 22.45 25.94
CA SER A 172 -2.96 23.34 24.86
C SER A 172 -1.95 22.71 23.90
N ALA A 173 -1.78 23.34 22.74
CA ALA A 173 -0.72 23.00 21.79
C ALA A 173 0.69 23.24 22.36
N GLU A 174 0.86 24.07 23.40
CA GLU A 174 2.15 24.29 24.05
C GLU A 174 2.58 23.08 24.88
N VAL A 175 1.64 22.36 25.51
CA VAL A 175 1.91 21.18 26.34
C VAL A 175 1.81 19.86 25.56
N PHE A 176 0.84 19.74 24.65
CA PHE A 176 0.55 18.48 23.94
C PHE A 176 0.92 18.49 22.45
N ALA A 177 1.38 19.62 21.90
CA ALA A 177 1.71 19.75 20.47
C ALA A 177 0.58 19.21 19.58
N ASP A 178 0.91 18.33 18.62
CA ASP A 178 -0.01 17.68 17.68
C ASP A 178 -1.14 16.88 18.37
N PHE A 179 -0.95 16.50 19.64
CA PHE A 179 -1.93 15.74 20.41
C PHE A 179 -2.95 16.61 21.15
N ALA A 180 -2.82 17.94 21.15
CA ALA A 180 -3.67 18.85 21.92
C ALA A 180 -5.17 18.68 21.64
N VAL A 181 -5.57 18.51 20.38
CA VAL A 181 -6.97 18.27 20.00
C VAL A 181 -7.50 16.97 20.61
N ARG A 182 -6.67 15.91 20.65
CA ARG A 182 -7.03 14.63 21.27
C ARG A 182 -7.07 14.74 22.80
N ALA A 183 -6.13 15.46 23.40
CA ALA A 183 -6.08 15.70 24.84
C ALA A 183 -7.29 16.51 25.31
N ALA A 184 -7.68 17.55 24.58
CA ALA A 184 -8.89 18.33 24.84
C ALA A 184 -10.17 17.48 24.72
N ALA A 185 -10.30 16.70 23.64
CA ALA A 185 -11.44 15.79 23.49
C ALA A 185 -11.54 14.75 24.62
N GLN A 186 -10.40 14.23 25.10
CA GLN A 186 -10.37 13.29 26.23
C GLN A 186 -10.69 13.98 27.56
N LYS A 187 -10.16 15.17 27.80
CA LYS A 187 -10.48 16.01 28.98
C LYS A 187 -11.99 16.28 29.05
N ASP A 188 -12.59 16.71 27.95
CA ASP A 188 -14.03 16.95 27.86
C ASP A 188 -14.86 15.68 28.07
N ALA A 189 -14.41 14.53 27.56
CA ALA A 189 -15.06 13.25 27.79
C ALA A 189 -15.00 12.83 29.26
N THR A 190 -13.82 12.92 29.89
CA THR A 190 -13.63 12.64 31.32
C THR A 190 -14.48 13.57 32.19
N ILE A 191 -14.50 14.88 31.89
CA ILE A 191 -15.33 15.88 32.59
C ILE A 191 -16.81 15.48 32.56
N ARG A 192 -17.36 15.17 31.38
CA ARG A 192 -18.77 14.76 31.23
C ARG A 192 -19.13 13.52 32.05
N VAL A 193 -18.22 12.54 32.15
CA VAL A 193 -18.46 11.33 32.96
C VAL A 193 -18.40 11.64 34.46
N LEU A 194 -17.44 12.43 34.92
CA LEU A 194 -17.34 12.84 36.33
C LEU A 194 -18.54 13.70 36.77
N GLU A 195 -18.97 14.64 35.94
CA GLU A 195 -20.18 15.44 36.16
C GLU A 195 -21.43 14.56 36.29
N LYS A 196 -21.57 13.56 35.42
CA LYS A 196 -22.66 12.57 35.49
C LYS A 196 -22.61 11.79 36.81
N LEU A 197 -21.45 11.28 37.22
CA LEU A 197 -21.30 10.55 38.49
C LEU A 197 -21.68 11.41 39.70
N ILE A 198 -21.34 12.71 39.68
CA ILE A 198 -21.73 13.67 40.73
C ILE A 198 -23.26 13.86 40.74
N SER A 199 -23.90 14.02 39.57
CA SER A 199 -25.37 14.13 39.49
C SER A 199 -26.06 12.88 40.04
N GLU A 200 -25.67 11.69 39.56
CA GLU A 200 -26.23 10.41 39.99
C GLU A 200 -25.99 10.13 41.49
N ALA A 201 -24.91 10.64 42.08
CA ALA A 201 -24.65 10.53 43.51
C ALA A 201 -25.52 11.50 44.34
N ARG A 202 -25.69 12.75 43.87
CA ARG A 202 -26.58 13.75 44.51
C ARG A 202 -28.05 13.34 44.43
N GLU A 203 -28.49 12.80 43.29
CA GLU A 203 -29.85 12.27 43.09
C GLU A 203 -30.14 11.10 44.03
N ARG A 204 -29.21 10.16 44.20
CA ARG A 204 -29.32 9.07 45.19
C ARG A 204 -29.43 9.60 46.61
N ALA A 205 -28.56 10.51 47.02
CA ALA A 205 -28.58 11.11 48.36
C ALA A 205 -29.90 11.87 48.64
N ALA A 206 -30.42 12.61 47.65
CA ALA A 206 -31.70 13.31 47.76
C ALA A 206 -32.89 12.33 47.84
N ALA A 207 -32.88 11.24 47.07
CA ALA A 207 -33.91 10.21 47.13
C ALA A 207 -33.90 9.48 48.49
N GLU A 208 -32.73 9.18 49.05
CA GLU A 208 -32.59 8.60 50.39
C GLU A 208 -33.09 9.56 51.49
N ALA A 209 -32.74 10.84 51.41
CA ALA A 209 -33.24 11.86 52.34
C ALA A 209 -34.77 11.99 52.28
N LEU A 210 -35.34 12.05 51.08
CA LEU A 210 -36.80 12.12 50.87
C LEU A 210 -37.51 10.86 51.39
N ARG A 211 -36.91 9.67 51.24
CA ARG A 211 -37.47 8.44 51.83
C ARG A 211 -37.51 8.51 53.36
N LEU A 212 -36.42 8.97 53.99
CA LEU A 212 -36.34 9.11 55.45
C LEU A 212 -37.26 10.21 55.98
N GLU A 213 -37.48 11.29 55.23
CA GLU A 213 -38.45 12.35 55.57
C GLU A 213 -39.90 11.84 55.46
N ASN A 214 -40.25 11.14 54.38
CA ASN A 214 -41.56 10.51 54.24
C ASN A 214 -41.85 9.49 55.36
N GLU A 215 -40.86 8.68 55.75
CA GLU A 215 -40.98 7.74 56.88
C GLU A 215 -41.24 8.47 58.21
N ARG A 216 -40.55 9.59 58.46
CA ARG A 216 -40.81 10.44 59.64
C ARG A 216 -42.21 11.07 59.63
N LEU A 217 -42.65 11.58 58.48
CA LEU A 217 -43.99 12.16 58.34
C LEU A 217 -45.08 11.11 58.52
N GLN A 218 -44.90 9.89 57.98
CA GLN A 218 -45.82 8.77 58.21
C GLN A 218 -45.90 8.40 59.69
N ALA A 219 -44.76 8.29 60.38
CA ALA A 219 -44.74 8.01 61.82
C ALA A 219 -45.44 9.09 62.65
N GLN A 220 -45.28 10.38 62.28
CA GLN A 220 -46.00 11.50 62.93
C GLN A 220 -47.51 11.44 62.68
N LEU A 221 -47.95 11.15 61.45
CA LEU A 221 -49.36 11.01 61.11
C LEU A 221 -50.02 9.83 61.85
N ASP A 222 -49.32 8.69 61.96
CA ASP A 222 -49.85 7.54 62.67
C ASP A 222 -49.92 7.75 64.18
N GLU A 223 -48.98 8.49 64.77
CA GLU A 223 -49.08 8.91 66.18
C GLU A 223 -50.21 9.92 66.39
N LEU A 224 -50.38 10.91 65.48
CA LEU A 224 -51.51 11.85 65.55
C LEU A 224 -52.87 11.14 65.45
N LYS A 225 -52.99 10.09 64.61
CA LYS A 225 -54.18 9.24 64.53
C LYS A 225 -54.45 8.44 65.82
N ARG A 226 -53.42 8.05 66.58
CA ARG A 226 -53.61 7.41 67.90
C ARG A 226 -54.05 8.42 68.97
N GLN A 227 -53.59 9.66 68.87
CA GLN A 227 -53.90 10.72 69.82
C GLN A 227 -55.28 11.36 69.57
N GLN A 228 -55.80 11.29 68.35
CA GLN A 228 -57.22 11.52 68.13
C GLN A 228 -58.02 10.37 68.77
N PRO A 229 -58.86 10.60 69.79
CA PRO A 229 -59.77 9.57 70.25
C PRO A 229 -60.67 9.21 69.05
N ALA A 230 -60.95 7.92 68.88
CA ALA A 230 -61.87 7.47 67.85
C ALA A 230 -63.22 8.17 68.04
N ALA A 231 -63.50 9.17 67.21
CA ALA A 231 -64.82 9.78 67.11
C ALA A 231 -65.76 8.68 66.63
N ALA A 232 -66.49 8.08 67.58
CA ALA A 232 -67.45 7.04 67.28
C ALA A 232 -68.44 7.57 66.23
N PRO A 233 -68.87 6.75 65.26
CA PRO A 233 -69.82 7.16 64.22
C PRO A 233 -71.20 7.38 64.85
N ALA A 234 -71.42 8.58 65.38
CA ALA A 234 -72.73 9.06 65.75
C ALA A 234 -73.36 9.71 64.51
N ALA A 235 -74.47 9.13 64.05
CA ALA A 235 -75.26 9.44 62.85
C ALA A 235 -74.94 8.61 61.59
N GLU A 236 -75.34 7.33 61.62
CA GLU A 236 -76.10 6.81 60.48
C GLU A 236 -77.47 7.53 60.38
N GLU A 237 -78.09 7.42 59.20
CA GLU A 237 -79.49 7.78 58.92
C GLU A 237 -79.84 9.29 58.80
N THR A 238 -79.47 9.89 57.66
CA THR A 238 -80.50 10.50 56.79
C THR A 238 -80.08 10.57 55.33
N ALA A 239 -80.88 9.95 54.46
CA ALA A 239 -81.06 10.23 53.03
C ALA A 239 -79.83 10.34 52.09
N ALA A 240 -79.61 9.30 51.30
CA ALA A 240 -79.39 9.49 49.86
C ALA A 240 -80.67 10.12 49.22
N PRO A 241 -80.62 10.84 48.07
CA PRO A 241 -79.59 10.74 47.01
C PRO A 241 -79.11 12.07 46.38
N VAL A 242 -77.84 12.15 45.98
CA VAL A 242 -77.36 13.13 44.98
C VAL A 242 -76.35 12.45 44.03
N ALA A 243 -76.83 11.49 43.25
CA ALA A 243 -76.09 10.85 42.16
C ALA A 243 -76.61 11.30 40.78
N GLN A 244 -77.13 12.53 40.69
CA GLN A 244 -77.79 13.07 39.48
C GLN A 244 -77.39 14.53 39.14
N ASP A 245 -76.52 15.18 39.92
CA ASP A 245 -76.09 16.58 39.66
C ASP A 245 -74.77 16.70 38.87
N GLU A 246 -74.02 15.61 38.66
CA GLU A 246 -72.77 15.65 37.87
C GLU A 246 -73.01 15.42 36.36
N GLU A 247 -73.96 14.56 35.96
CA GLU A 247 -74.26 14.31 34.54
C GLU A 247 -74.86 15.55 33.85
N HIS A 248 -75.67 16.36 34.54
CA HIS A 248 -76.20 17.62 33.99
C HIS A 248 -75.23 18.80 34.01
N ARG A 249 -74.08 18.71 34.71
CA ARG A 249 -73.01 19.71 34.55
C ARG A 249 -72.16 19.48 33.30
N GLN A 250 -71.98 18.23 32.88
CA GLN A 250 -71.10 17.91 31.75
C GLN A 250 -71.77 18.13 30.38
N GLU A 251 -73.09 18.10 30.27
CA GLU A 251 -73.81 18.47 29.04
C GLU A 251 -73.96 20.00 28.85
N ALA A 252 -73.84 20.81 29.91
CA ALA A 252 -74.04 22.26 29.84
C ALA A 252 -72.83 23.05 29.28
N GLU A 253 -71.61 22.50 29.34
CA GLU A 253 -70.38 23.21 28.95
C GLU A 253 -69.90 22.89 27.51
N GLN A 254 -70.63 22.03 26.77
CA GLN A 254 -70.39 21.84 25.33
C GLN A 254 -71.25 22.76 24.42
N ALA A 255 -72.01 23.69 24.98
CA ALA A 255 -73.05 24.43 24.26
C ALA A 255 -73.02 25.97 24.43
N ARG A 256 -71.97 26.67 23.95
CA ARG A 256 -72.08 27.95 23.19
C ARG A 256 -70.75 28.47 22.60
N PRO A 257 -70.79 29.35 21.57
CA PRO A 257 -69.75 29.39 20.54
C PRO A 257 -68.74 30.56 20.63
N ARG A 258 -67.60 30.37 19.95
CA ARG A 258 -66.72 31.46 19.47
C ARG A 258 -67.42 32.30 18.37
N PRO A 259 -67.34 33.64 18.41
CA PRO A 259 -67.50 34.48 17.24
C PRO A 259 -66.17 34.68 16.49
N THR A 260 -66.28 34.98 15.20
CA THR A 260 -65.20 35.04 14.21
C THR A 260 -64.73 36.47 13.92
N LEU A 261 -63.50 36.60 13.40
CA LEU A 261 -63.17 37.63 12.42
C LEU A 261 -62.44 37.01 11.24
N THR A 262 -62.68 37.56 10.05
CA THR A 262 -62.48 36.87 8.77
C THR A 262 -61.41 37.55 7.91
N SER A 263 -60.58 36.70 7.27
CA SER A 263 -60.09 36.68 5.87
C SER A 263 -59.84 38.00 5.10
N TYR A 264 -58.80 38.09 4.26
CA TYR A 264 -58.66 37.47 2.92
C TYR A 264 -57.13 37.38 2.55
N SER A 265 -56.59 36.56 1.63
CA SER A 265 -57.19 35.79 0.51
C SER A 265 -56.25 34.78 -0.18
N VAL A 266 -56.82 33.75 -0.85
CA VAL A 266 -56.41 33.16 -2.17
C VAL A 266 -55.10 32.35 -2.27
N ARG A 267 -54.94 31.21 -2.97
CA ARG A 267 -55.72 30.12 -3.69
C ARG A 267 -54.67 29.02 -4.07
N ARG A 268 -54.93 27.78 -4.49
CA ARG A 268 -56.09 26.84 -4.56
C ARG A 268 -55.59 25.47 -5.10
N ALA A 269 -55.97 24.34 -4.45
CA ALA A 269 -56.13 22.96 -4.99
C ALA A 269 -54.93 22.26 -5.70
N VAL A 270 -54.76 20.93 -5.85
CA VAL A 270 -55.22 19.62 -5.28
C VAL A 270 -54.15 18.58 -5.78
N HIS A 271 -54.10 17.26 -5.51
CA HIS A 271 -54.99 16.26 -4.89
C HIS A 271 -54.14 15.07 -4.35
N ALA A 272 -54.60 14.34 -3.32
CA ALA A 272 -54.96 12.90 -3.37
C ALA A 272 -54.07 12.03 -2.44
N PRO A 273 -54.54 10.84 -1.99
CA PRO A 273 -54.11 10.25 -0.71
C PRO A 273 -53.11 9.08 -0.80
N VAL A 274 -52.71 8.62 0.40
CA VAL A 274 -51.74 7.54 0.69
C VAL A 274 -52.24 6.16 0.20
N ALA A 275 -51.30 5.33 -0.29
CA ALA A 275 -51.49 3.90 -0.52
C ALA A 275 -50.31 3.09 0.05
N ALA A 276 -50.61 1.89 0.54
CA ALA A 276 -49.68 0.95 1.18
C ALA A 276 -49.11 -0.08 0.17
N PRO A 277 -48.25 -1.05 0.57
CA PRO A 277 -47.16 -1.53 -0.28
C PRO A 277 -47.55 -2.59 -1.33
N ALA A 278 -46.76 -2.65 -2.40
CA ALA A 278 -46.85 -3.61 -3.51
C ALA A 278 -45.42 -3.94 -4.03
N PRO A 279 -45.21 -4.81 -5.04
CA PRO A 279 -44.35 -5.99 -4.83
C PRO A 279 -42.99 -5.92 -5.53
N ILE A 280 -42.13 -6.88 -5.17
CA ILE A 280 -40.93 -7.25 -5.94
C ILE A 280 -41.36 -7.66 -7.36
N GLN A 281 -40.87 -6.98 -8.40
CA GLN A 281 -40.93 -7.46 -9.77
C GLN A 281 -39.55 -7.41 -10.44
N GLN A 282 -39.30 -8.44 -11.24
CA GLN A 282 -38.00 -8.76 -11.81
C GLN A 282 -37.70 -7.83 -13.00
N ALA A 283 -36.50 -7.24 -13.02
CA ALA A 283 -35.95 -6.69 -14.24
C ALA A 283 -35.42 -7.85 -15.10
N LEU A 284 -35.89 -7.92 -16.35
CA LEU A 284 -35.42 -8.91 -17.33
C LEU A 284 -33.96 -8.65 -17.72
N PRO A 285 -33.19 -9.69 -18.06
CA PRO A 285 -31.76 -9.55 -18.37
C PRO A 285 -31.56 -8.92 -19.75
N VAL A 286 -30.81 -7.82 -19.81
CA VAL A 286 -30.15 -7.38 -21.05
C VAL A 286 -28.89 -8.21 -21.20
N ALA A 287 -28.86 -9.08 -22.22
CA ALA A 287 -27.68 -9.89 -22.52
C ALA A 287 -26.56 -9.01 -23.10
N PRO A 288 -25.36 -8.95 -22.49
CA PRO A 288 -24.16 -8.64 -23.25
C PRO A 288 -23.84 -9.82 -24.18
N ALA A 289 -23.41 -9.52 -25.40
CA ALA A 289 -23.00 -10.53 -26.37
C ALA A 289 -21.86 -11.41 -25.82
N ALA A 290 -21.84 -12.67 -26.24
CA ALA A 290 -20.76 -13.58 -25.91
C ALA A 290 -19.42 -13.06 -26.48
N ASN A 291 -18.54 -12.61 -25.58
CA ASN A 291 -17.10 -12.76 -25.75
C ASN A 291 -16.64 -13.87 -24.82
N GLU A 292 -15.67 -14.65 -25.29
CA GLU A 292 -15.34 -15.97 -24.77
C GLU A 292 -14.99 -15.96 -23.27
N ALA A 293 -15.68 -16.79 -22.49
CA ALA A 293 -15.37 -17.02 -21.09
C ALA A 293 -14.10 -17.87 -20.99
N ALA A 294 -12.94 -17.22 -21.07
CA ALA A 294 -11.71 -17.82 -20.61
C ALA A 294 -11.79 -17.97 -19.08
N ASP A 295 -11.78 -19.22 -18.61
CA ASP A 295 -11.89 -19.56 -17.19
C ASP A 295 -10.69 -18.98 -16.43
N HIS A 296 -10.95 -17.95 -15.64
CA HIS A 296 -9.95 -17.14 -14.96
C HIS A 296 -10.35 -17.04 -13.49
N GLY A 297 -9.66 -17.82 -12.66
CA GLY A 297 -10.01 -18.08 -11.27
C GLY A 297 -10.21 -16.84 -10.39
N THR A 298 -10.80 -17.09 -9.23
CA THR A 298 -11.33 -16.12 -8.26
C THR A 298 -10.43 -14.87 -8.12
N PRO A 299 -10.95 -13.65 -8.33
CA PRO A 299 -10.13 -12.43 -8.35
C PRO A 299 -9.61 -12.10 -6.94
N ALA A 300 -8.36 -12.49 -6.67
CA ALA A 300 -7.71 -12.37 -5.35
C ALA A 300 -6.66 -11.25 -5.29
N LEU A 301 -6.24 -10.68 -6.43
CA LEU A 301 -5.10 -9.76 -6.48
C LEU A 301 -5.55 -8.32 -6.16
N ARG A 302 -5.23 -7.85 -4.95
CA ARG A 302 -5.49 -6.46 -4.51
C ARG A 302 -4.43 -5.52 -5.06
N ILE A 303 -4.82 -4.28 -5.35
CA ILE A 303 -3.90 -3.26 -5.88
C ILE A 303 -2.68 -2.98 -4.99
N GLY A 304 -2.80 -3.11 -3.66
CA GLY A 304 -1.66 -2.99 -2.75
C GLY A 304 -0.58 -4.05 -2.99
N VAL A 305 -0.98 -5.29 -3.30
CA VAL A 305 -0.05 -6.39 -3.63
C VAL A 305 0.60 -6.17 -5.00
N ILE A 306 -0.12 -5.54 -5.95
CA ILE A 306 0.45 -5.14 -7.25
C ILE A 306 1.52 -4.07 -7.04
N ALA A 307 1.24 -3.05 -6.22
CA ALA A 307 2.19 -1.98 -5.91
C ALA A 307 3.45 -2.51 -5.19
N GLU A 308 3.28 -3.43 -4.24
CA GLU A 308 4.38 -4.11 -3.55
C GLU A 308 5.27 -4.89 -4.52
N ARG A 309 4.68 -5.69 -5.43
CA ARG A 309 5.44 -6.46 -6.43
C ARG A 309 6.11 -5.61 -7.51
N LEU A 310 5.54 -4.45 -7.86
CA LEU A 310 6.15 -3.51 -8.81
C LEU A 310 7.21 -2.61 -8.15
N GLY A 311 7.26 -2.54 -6.82
CA GLY A 311 8.17 -1.67 -6.08
C GLY A 311 7.77 -0.19 -6.07
N PHE A 312 6.57 0.17 -6.55
CA PHE A 312 6.07 1.55 -6.54
C PHE A 312 4.55 1.62 -6.46
N ALA A 313 4.04 2.75 -5.94
CA ALA A 313 2.60 2.97 -5.77
C ALA A 313 1.89 3.20 -7.11
N LEU A 314 0.76 2.50 -7.31
CA LEU A 314 -0.07 2.56 -8.51
C LEU A 314 -1.55 2.63 -8.12
N THR A 315 -2.34 3.48 -8.79
CA THR A 315 -3.77 3.66 -8.51
C THR A 315 -4.67 2.90 -9.47
N ALA A 316 -5.90 2.59 -9.04
CA ALA A 316 -6.88 1.87 -9.86
C ALA A 316 -7.33 2.69 -11.09
N GLU A 317 -7.18 4.01 -11.04
CA GLU A 317 -7.42 4.93 -12.15
C GLU A 317 -6.28 4.89 -13.17
N GLN A 318 -5.01 4.84 -12.71
CA GLN A 318 -3.85 4.65 -13.59
C GLN A 318 -3.92 3.31 -14.34
N LEU A 319 -4.30 2.22 -13.66
CA LEU A 319 -4.53 0.92 -14.29
C LEU A 319 -5.68 0.95 -15.33
N ARG A 320 -6.76 1.67 -15.03
CA ARG A 320 -7.87 1.89 -15.99
C ARG A 320 -7.40 2.70 -17.21
N GLY A 321 -6.56 3.70 -17.01
CA GLY A 321 -5.93 4.49 -18.09
C GLY A 321 -4.95 3.70 -18.96
N LEU A 322 -4.44 2.56 -18.47
CA LEU A 322 -3.65 1.60 -19.24
C LEU A 322 -4.52 0.57 -20.00
N GLY A 323 -5.85 0.65 -19.89
CA GLY A 323 -6.80 -0.26 -20.51
C GLY A 323 -7.14 -1.52 -19.70
N ILE A 324 -6.67 -1.62 -18.45
CA ILE A 324 -6.80 -2.84 -17.63
C ILE A 324 -8.00 -2.69 -16.69
N GLY A 325 -9.08 -3.37 -17.05
CA GLY A 325 -10.35 -3.35 -16.32
C GLY A 325 -10.28 -4.08 -14.97
N PRO A 326 -10.90 -3.55 -13.90
CA PRO A 326 -11.00 -4.25 -12.62
C PRO A 326 -11.96 -5.44 -12.71
N ALA A 327 -11.59 -6.56 -12.10
CA ALA A 327 -12.36 -7.80 -12.11
C ALA A 327 -13.57 -7.77 -11.16
N SER A 328 -13.41 -7.16 -9.98
CA SER A 328 -14.48 -7.00 -8.99
C SER A 328 -14.14 -5.88 -7.99
N ARG A 329 -15.10 -5.54 -7.14
CA ARG A 329 -14.90 -4.61 -6.00
C ARG A 329 -15.53 -5.20 -4.73
N GLU A 330 -14.68 -5.63 -3.79
CA GLU A 330 -15.12 -6.19 -2.51
C GLU A 330 -14.79 -5.21 -1.38
N ARG A 331 -15.80 -4.86 -0.56
CA ARG A 331 -15.68 -3.95 0.61
C ARG A 331 -14.88 -2.67 0.33
N GLY A 332 -15.05 -2.11 -0.88
CA GLY A 332 -14.40 -0.88 -1.33
C GLY A 332 -13.08 -1.07 -2.08
N ALA A 333 -12.39 -2.20 -1.91
CA ALA A 333 -11.13 -2.52 -2.57
C ALA A 333 -11.33 -3.03 -4.00
N THR A 334 -10.53 -2.52 -4.94
CA THR A 334 -10.51 -2.97 -6.34
C THR A 334 -9.66 -4.24 -6.48
N LEU A 335 -10.25 -5.27 -7.08
CA LEU A 335 -9.63 -6.58 -7.30
C LEU A 335 -9.31 -6.81 -8.78
N TYR A 336 -8.20 -7.48 -9.02
CA TYR A 336 -7.70 -7.93 -10.32
C TYR A 336 -7.51 -9.46 -10.26
N HIS A 337 -7.35 -10.10 -11.42
CA HIS A 337 -6.94 -11.49 -11.50
C HIS A 337 -5.41 -11.60 -11.58
N GLU A 338 -4.85 -12.71 -11.07
CA GLU A 338 -3.39 -12.95 -11.08
C GLU A 338 -2.80 -12.94 -12.51
N HIS A 339 -3.55 -13.45 -13.49
CA HIS A 339 -3.14 -13.46 -14.91
C HIS A 339 -3.02 -12.07 -15.55
N GLN A 340 -3.58 -11.02 -14.93
CA GLN A 340 -3.49 -9.64 -15.44
C GLN A 340 -2.14 -9.00 -15.07
N PHE A 341 -1.38 -9.56 -14.12
CA PHE A 341 -0.12 -8.96 -13.66
C PHE A 341 0.95 -8.81 -14.75
N PRO A 342 1.21 -9.79 -15.65
CA PRO A 342 2.11 -9.59 -16.79
C PRO A 342 1.62 -8.49 -17.74
N GLN A 343 0.32 -8.43 -18.01
CA GLN A 343 -0.29 -7.40 -18.88
C GLN A 343 -0.13 -5.99 -18.30
N ILE A 344 -0.17 -5.85 -16.97
CA ILE A 344 0.14 -4.60 -16.26
C ILE A 344 1.61 -4.19 -16.51
N CYS A 345 2.55 -5.13 -16.39
CA CYS A 345 3.97 -4.87 -16.62
C CYS A 345 4.24 -4.44 -18.07
N ASP A 346 3.69 -5.13 -19.06
CA ASP A 346 3.85 -4.81 -20.48
C ASP A 346 3.26 -3.43 -20.82
N ALA A 347 2.08 -3.10 -20.28
CA ALA A 347 1.45 -1.80 -20.50
C ALA A 347 2.24 -0.64 -19.89
N LEU A 348 2.86 -0.85 -18.72
CA LEU A 348 3.74 0.12 -18.07
C LEU A 348 5.05 0.31 -18.85
N ALA A 349 5.69 -0.78 -19.30
CA ALA A 349 6.91 -0.73 -20.10
C ALA A 349 6.70 0.03 -21.43
N ARG A 350 5.57 -0.23 -22.11
CA ARG A 350 5.16 0.50 -23.31
C ARG A 350 5.00 2.00 -23.04
N ARG A 351 4.27 2.39 -21.99
CA ARG A 351 4.06 3.80 -21.62
C ARG A 351 5.37 4.51 -21.26
N ALA A 352 6.31 3.82 -20.63
CA ALA A 352 7.65 4.37 -20.35
C ALA A 352 8.47 4.58 -21.64
N ALA A 353 8.38 3.65 -22.60
CA ALA A 353 9.02 3.79 -23.91
C ALA A 353 8.43 4.95 -24.73
N GLU A 354 7.10 5.12 -24.72
CA GLU A 354 6.40 6.25 -25.35
C GLU A 354 6.83 7.58 -24.75
N ALA A 355 6.91 7.68 -23.41
CA ALA A 355 7.39 8.89 -22.73
C ALA A 355 8.86 9.20 -23.06
N LYS A 356 9.72 8.18 -23.13
CA LYS A 356 11.12 8.33 -23.57
C LYS A 356 11.22 8.84 -25.01
N ALA A 357 10.40 8.32 -25.92
CA ALA A 357 10.36 8.77 -27.30
C ALA A 357 9.86 10.22 -27.42
N ALA A 358 8.81 10.58 -26.68
CA ALA A 358 8.29 11.96 -26.64
C ALA A 358 9.32 12.95 -26.08
N HIS A 359 10.12 12.57 -25.07
CA HIS A 359 11.21 13.41 -24.54
C HIS A 359 12.39 13.55 -25.52
N ALA A 360 12.61 12.60 -26.43
CA ALA A 360 13.68 12.69 -27.42
C ALA A 360 13.37 13.67 -28.57
N GLN A 361 12.08 13.89 -28.90
CA GLN A 361 11.67 14.76 -29.99
C GLN A 361 12.03 16.26 -29.83
N PRO A 362 11.91 16.90 -28.64
CA PRO A 362 12.35 18.29 -28.45
C PRO A 362 13.88 18.48 -28.37
N LEU A 363 14.69 17.42 -28.50
CA LEU A 363 16.16 17.52 -28.56
C LEU A 363 16.73 17.52 -29.99
N ALA A 364 15.85 17.52 -31.01
CA ALA A 364 16.21 17.38 -32.43
C ALA A 364 15.55 18.46 -33.33
N ALA A 365 15.14 19.60 -32.74
CA ALA A 365 14.51 20.74 -33.41
C ALA A 365 15.33 22.02 -33.16
#